data_AF-A0A485AN51-F1
#
_entry.id   AF-A0A485AN51-F1
#
_cell.length_a   1.000
_cell.length_b   1.000
_cell.length_c   1.000
_cell.angle_alpha   90.00
_cell.angle_beta   90.00
_cell.angle_gamma   90.00
#
_symmetry.space_group_name_H-M   'P 1'
#
loop_
_entity.id
_entity.type
_entity.pdbx_description
1 polymer ?
#
loop_
_entity_poly.entity_id
_entity_poly.type
_entity_poly.pdbx_seq_one_letter_code
_entity_poly.pdbx_strand_id
1 'polypeptide(L)' 'MLECTDIAFLTLDDEDALWGEKPVEEVIARTHAAGVSEVVVKRGADSCLVSVVGEALVDVPAVKLPKEKVVDTTAAGDFL' A
#
# COMPACT_ATOMS: atom_id res chain seq x y z
N MET A 1 14.96 -8.00 -3.82
CA MET A 1 13.93 -7.99 -4.89
C MET A 1 13.32 -6.60 -5.06
N LEU A 2 13.20 -5.78 -4.00
CA LEU A 2 12.83 -4.36 -4.11
C LEU A 2 13.84 -3.48 -4.86
N GLU A 3 15.13 -3.82 -4.83
CA GLU A 3 16.22 -3.09 -5.51
C GLU A 3 16.12 -3.06 -7.05
N CYS A 4 15.17 -3.79 -7.64
CA CYS A 4 14.93 -3.83 -9.07
C CYS A 4 13.46 -3.53 -9.40
N THR A 5 12.80 -2.68 -8.60
CA THR A 5 11.38 -2.34 -8.73
C THR A 5 11.21 -0.83 -8.83
N ASP A 6 10.54 -0.37 -9.88
CA ASP A 6 10.21 1.05 -10.05
C ASP A 6 8.94 1.44 -9.26
N ILE A 7 7.93 0.57 -9.29
CA ILE A 7 6.64 0.76 -8.62
C ILE A 7 6.37 -0.44 -7.71
N ALA A 8 6.24 -0.20 -6.40
CA ALA A 8 5.92 -1.24 -5.42
C ALA A 8 4.50 -1.10 -4.89
N PHE A 9 3.69 -2.14 -5.09
CA PHE A 9 2.39 -2.29 -4.44
C PHE A 9 2.58 -3.11 -3.16
N LEU A 10 2.32 -2.48 -2.02
CA LEU A 10 2.49 -3.09 -0.70
C LEU A 10 1.14 -3.18 0.01
N THR A 11 0.72 -4.36 0.42
CA THR A 11 -0.38 -4.52 1.36
C THR A 11 0.17 -4.32 2.78
N LEU A 12 -0.40 -3.41 3.57
CA LEU A 12 0.15 -3.11 4.89
C LEU A 12 0.12 -4.34 5.82
N ASP A 13 -0.95 -5.13 5.77
CA ASP A 13 -1.09 -6.37 6.55
C ASP A 13 0.02 -7.39 6.22
N ASP A 14 0.42 -7.49 4.94
CA ASP A 14 1.50 -8.40 4.52
C ASP A 14 2.86 -7.89 5.02
N GLU A 15 3.07 -6.57 4.99
CA GLU A 15 4.29 -5.94 5.47
C GLU A 15 4.43 -6.07 6.99
N ASP A 16 3.32 -6.02 7.73
CA ASP A 16 3.28 -6.28 9.17
C ASP A 16 3.54 -7.76 9.49
N ALA A 17 3.01 -8.69 8.69
CA ALA A 17 3.26 -10.11 8.85
C ALA A 17 4.72 -10.50 8.56
N LEU A 18 5.37 -9.84 7.59
CA LEU A 18 6.75 -10.11 7.18
C LEU A 18 7.79 -9.42 8.07
N TRP A 19 7.55 -8.17 8.46
CA TRP A 19 8.56 -7.32 9.09
C TRP A 19 8.18 -6.83 10.50
N GLY A 20 7.04 -7.28 11.00
CA GLY A 20 6.43 -6.80 12.24
C GLY A 20 5.66 -5.49 12.02
N GLU A 21 4.69 -5.25 12.90
CA GLU A 21 3.83 -4.06 12.86
C GLU A 21 4.67 -2.78 12.98
N LYS A 22 4.63 -1.94 11.94
CA LYS A 22 5.42 -0.71 11.85
C LYS A 22 4.59 0.46 11.31
N PRO A 23 4.94 1.71 11.65
CA PRO A 23 4.31 2.87 11.06
C PRO A 23 4.44 2.86 9.53
N VAL A 24 3.37 3.23 8.82
CA VAL A 24 3.33 3.20 7.36
C VAL A 24 4.39 4.12 6.74
N GLU A 25 4.76 5.20 7.43
CA GLU A 25 5.82 6.11 7.04
C GLU A 25 7.19 5.41 7.05
N GLU A 26 7.43 4.51 8.00
CA GLU A 26 8.65 3.71 8.06
C GLU A 26 8.68 2.67 6.93
N VAL A 27 7.54 2.08 6.60
CA VAL A 27 7.37 1.14 5.48
C VAL A 27 7.63 1.85 4.13
N ILE A 28 7.12 3.06 3.96
CA ILE A 28 7.38 3.87 2.76
C ILE A 28 8.86 4.26 2.70
N ALA A 29 9.44 4.75 3.80
CA ALA A 29 10.83 5.18 3.85
C ALA A 29 11.81 4.03 3.55
N ARG A 30 11.59 2.83 4.09
CA ARG A 30 12.45 1.67 3.78
C ARG A 30 12.36 1.26 2.31
N THR A 31 11.18 1.40 1.70
CA THR A 31 10.92 0.96 0.33
C THR A 31 11.57 1.92 -0.66
N HIS A 32 11.50 3.22 -0.39
CA HIS A 32 12.29 4.22 -1.13
C HIS A 32 13.80 4.05 -0.91
N ALA A 33 14.24 3.74 0.31
CA ALA A 33 15.65 3.48 0.59
C ALA A 33 16.18 2.24 -0.16
N ALA A 34 15.31 1.28 -0.48
CA ALA A 34 15.64 0.13 -1.31
C ALA A 34 15.75 0.48 -2.81
N GLY A 35 15.40 1.70 -3.22
CA GLY A 35 15.55 2.20 -4.60
C GLY A 35 14.24 2.35 -5.39
N VAL A 36 13.09 2.06 -4.78
CA VAL A 36 11.78 2.19 -5.45
C VAL A 36 11.39 3.66 -5.57
N SER A 37 10.99 4.12 -6.76
CA SER A 37 10.60 5.51 -7.00
C SER A 37 9.16 5.81 -6.62
N GLU A 38 8.25 4.84 -6.76
CA GLU A 38 6.83 4.97 -6.44
C GLU A 38 6.35 3.80 -5.55
N VAL A 39 5.74 4.14 -4.41
CA VAL A 39 5.24 3.19 -3.43
C VAL A 39 3.75 3.40 -3.25
N VAL A 40 2.97 2.35 -3.47
CA VAL A 40 1.52 2.33 -3.31
C VAL A 40 1.16 1.39 -2.16
N VAL A 41 0.66 1.95 -1.06
CA VAL A 41 0.29 1.19 0.14
C VAL A 41 -1.22 0.94 0.14
N LYS A 42 -1.60 -0.33 0.03
CA LYS A 42 -2.98 -0.83 0.09
C LYS A 42 -3.34 -1.13 1.54
N ARG A 43 -4.35 -0.43 2.07
CA ARG A 43 -4.83 -0.59 3.46
C ARG A 43 -6.26 -1.14 3.55
N GLY A 44 -6.60 -2.07 2.67
CA GLY A 44 -7.91 -2.72 2.65
C GLY A 44 -9.07 -1.72 2.50
N ALA A 45 -9.84 -1.52 3.58
CA ALA A 45 -10.97 -0.60 3.62
C ALA A 45 -10.57 0.86 3.90
N ASP A 46 -9.35 1.10 4.38
CA ASP A 46 -8.80 2.44 4.59
C ASP A 46 -8.29 3.03 3.28
N SER A 47 -7.89 4.30 3.33
CA SER A 47 -7.40 4.99 2.14
C SER A 47 -6.08 4.42 1.63
N CYS A 48 -5.93 4.42 0.31
CA CYS A 48 -4.69 4.06 -0.37
C CYS A 48 -3.71 5.23 -0.27
N LEU A 49 -2.45 4.94 0.07
CA LEU A 49 -1.39 5.94 0.11
C LEU A 49 -0.46 5.78 -1.08
N VAL A 50 -0.17 6.86 -1.78
CA VAL A 50 0.78 6.89 -2.89
C VAL A 50 1.92 7.84 -2.55
N SER A 51 3.14 7.32 -2.53
CA SER A 51 4.35 8.06 -2.24
C SER A 51 5.31 7.98 -3.43
N VAL A 52 5.58 9.12 -4.05
CA VAL A 52 6.56 9.28 -5.13
C VAL A 52 7.74 10.08 -4.58
N VAL A 53 8.98 9.64 -4.87
CA VAL A 53 10.18 10.33 -4.40
C VAL A 53 10.19 11.79 -4.86
N GLY A 54 10.20 12.72 -3.90
CA GLY A 54 10.24 14.16 -4.16
C GLY A 54 8.87 14.83 -4.30
N GLU A 55 7.77 14.07 -4.19
CA GLU A 55 6.42 14.60 -4.19
C GLU A 55 5.77 14.51 -2.80
N ALA A 56 4.65 15.20 -2.62
CA ALA A 56 3.86 15.10 -1.40
C ALA A 56 3.09 13.76 -1.38
N LEU A 57 2.93 13.19 -0.19
CA LEU A 57 2.13 11.98 0.01
C LEU A 57 0.69 12.23 -0.46
N VAL A 58 0.18 11.34 -1.32
CA VAL A 58 -1.20 11.38 -1.80
C VAL A 58 -2.02 10.36 -1.02
N ASP A 59 -3.11 10.83 -0.41
CA ASP A 59 -4.07 10.01 0.31
C ASP A 59 -5.36 9.90 -0.51
N VAL A 60 -5.67 8.69 -0.98
CA VAL A 60 -6.82 8.39 -1.85
C VAL A 60 -7.85 7.55 -1.09
N PRO A 61 -9.02 8.10 -0.72
CA PRO A 61 -10.01 7.37 0.05
C PRO A 61 -10.64 6.22 -0.75
N ALA A 62 -10.86 5.09 -0.07
CA ALA A 62 -11.56 3.96 -0.66
C ALA A 62 -13.05 4.29 -0.94
N VAL A 63 -13.59 3.71 -2.01
CA VAL A 63 -15.02 3.82 -2.31
C VAL A 63 -15.80 2.95 -1.32
N LYS A 64 -16.51 3.59 -0.39
CA LYS A 64 -17.31 2.89 0.61
C LYS A 64 -18.52 2.21 -0.05
N LEU A 65 -18.58 0.89 0.09
CA LEU A 65 -19.73 0.07 -0.28
C LEU A 65 -20.50 -0.38 0.97
N PRO A 66 -21.85 -0.45 0.92
CA PRO A 66 -22.63 -1.09 1.97
C PRO A 66 -22.18 -2.55 2.18
N LYS A 67 -22.10 -3.00 3.43
CA LYS A 67 -21.56 -4.33 3.79
C LYS A 67 -22.32 -5.46 3.10
N GLU A 68 -23.63 -5.30 2.92
CA GLU A 68 -24.50 -6.25 2.23
C GLU A 68 -24.18 -6.40 0.73
N LYS A 69 -23.44 -5.47 0.13
CA LYS A 69 -22.97 -5.56 -1.26
C LYS A 69 -21.58 -6.18 -1.39
N VAL A 70 -20.86 -6.36 -0.27
CA VAL A 70 -19.55 -7.02 -0.25
C VAL A 70 -19.78 -8.52 -0.10
N VAL A 71 -19.80 -9.22 -1.23
CA VAL A 71 -20.09 -10.67 -1.29
C VAL A 71 -18.81 -11.50 -1.13
N ASP A 72 -17.71 -11.05 -1.73
CA ASP A 72 -16.42 -11.72 -1.72
C ASP A 72 -15.30 -10.68 -1.82
N THR A 73 -14.29 -10.76 -0.94
CA THR A 73 -13.11 -9.87 -0.94
C THR A 73 -11.90 -10.51 -1.60
N THR A 74 -12.03 -11.74 -2.11
CA THR A 74 -10.98 -12.43 -2.85
C THR A 74 -10.53 -11.60 -4.05
N ALA A 75 -9.21 -11.48 -4.24
CA ALA A 75 -8.56 -10.68 -5.29
C ALA A 75 -8.79 -9.15 -5.21
N ALA A 76 -9.37 -8.61 -4.12
CA ALA A 76 -9.52 -7.17 -3.96
C ALA A 76 -8.18 -6.41 -4.02
N GLY A 77 -7.10 -7.01 -3.49
CA GLY A 77 -5.76 -6.46 -3.58
C GLY A 77 -5.15 -6.53 -4.98
N ASP A 78 -5.51 -7.53 -5.79
CA ASP A 78 -4.99 -7.70 -7.16
C ASP A 78 -5.67 -6.77 -8.18
N PHE A 79 -6.95 -6.47 -7.98
CA PHE A 79 -7.74 -5.60 -8.87
C PHE A 79 -7.68 -4.11 -8.52
N LEU A 80 -6.97 -3.75 -7.46
CA LEU A 80 -6.81 -2.37 -7.01
C LEU A 80 -5.64 -1.66 -7.68
#